data_AF-A0A183ED30-F1
#
_entry.id   AF-A0A183ED30-F1
#
_cell.length_a   1.000
_cell.length_b   1.000
_cell.length_c   1.000
_cell.angle_alpha   90.00
_cell.angle_beta   90.00
_cell.angle_gamma   90.00
#
_symmetry.space_group_name_H-M   'P 1'
#
loop_
_entity.id
_entity.type
_entity.pdbx_description
1 polymer ?
#
loop_
_entity_poly.entity_id
_entity_poly.type
_entity_poly.pdbx_seq_one_letter_code
_entity_poly.pdbx_strand_id
1 'polypeptide(L)'
;MEKSRHGIPYLKMSSIDVAEILRGSAEVPVKRSRNDVTGVSVNTTNAEDILAALERDDSQAVIIDEVVVKKIVMQLEKKCLRNREMRIKYGDEPAKFMESEVELNEAIQEMHALATQPELYGLLVDLGATITLLQLLAHENSDIVGAVINLLQELTDVDTLNEGEGGAAKLIDALVGGQLIETLVQQSVERLDETVKDEADAIHNALSVVENVLDFRPAFADSCVEQGLFSWLLRRATQRGTLDANKMYASELLALLLQSTELARKRLTEKVDGFDLERKQSRESALKVLDYATNGVEGKSNCAKFIDILGECLIHNMHCLR
;
A
#
# COMPACT_ATOMS: atom_id res chain seq x y z
N MET A 1 44.43 42.24 -36.15
CA MET A 1 44.65 40.82 -36.52
C MET A 1 44.70 40.03 -35.22
N GLU A 2 43.88 39.06 -34.89
CA GLU A 2 42.64 38.50 -35.45
C GLU A 2 42.05 37.65 -34.31
N LYS A 3 40.73 37.75 -34.06
CA LYS A 3 40.03 37.00 -32.99
C LYS A 3 39.82 35.56 -33.45
N SER A 4 40.09 34.56 -32.61
CA SER A 4 39.65 33.18 -32.86
C SER A 4 38.71 32.69 -31.75
N ARG A 5 37.46 32.49 -32.16
CA ARG A 5 36.34 31.91 -31.40
C ARG A 5 36.47 30.39 -31.45
N HIS A 6 36.28 29.70 -30.34
CA HIS A 6 36.00 28.26 -30.34
C HIS A 6 34.56 28.04 -29.91
N GLY A 7 33.72 27.72 -30.90
CA GLY A 7 32.32 27.38 -30.74
C GLY A 7 32.11 25.89 -30.47
N ILE A 8 31.09 25.60 -29.69
CA ILE A 8 30.55 24.29 -29.34
C ILE A 8 29.83 23.71 -30.57
N PRO A 9 30.05 22.44 -30.97
CA PRO A 9 29.29 21.83 -32.06
C PRO A 9 27.90 21.38 -31.60
N TYR A 10 26.87 21.96 -32.23
CA TYR A 10 25.49 21.48 -32.24
C TYR A 10 25.38 20.18 -33.04
N LEU A 11 24.89 19.10 -32.44
CA LEU A 11 24.45 17.91 -33.16
C LEU A 11 23.04 18.14 -33.73
N LYS A 12 22.90 17.95 -35.05
CA LYS A 12 21.69 18.13 -35.84
C LYS A 12 20.70 16.99 -35.55
N MET A 13 19.48 17.32 -35.11
CA MET A 13 18.35 16.38 -35.09
C MET A 13 17.91 16.08 -36.53
N SER A 14 17.95 14.81 -36.93
CA SER A 14 17.31 14.31 -38.16
C SER A 14 15.89 13.83 -37.84
N SER A 15 14.91 14.27 -38.64
CA SER A 15 13.51 13.90 -38.55
C SER A 15 13.29 12.41 -38.79
N ILE A 16 12.49 11.78 -37.93
CA ILE A 16 12.00 10.41 -38.12
C ILE A 16 10.94 10.42 -39.23
N ASP A 17 11.15 9.61 -40.25
CA ASP A 17 10.21 9.38 -41.35
C ASP A 17 9.18 8.31 -40.93
N VAL A 18 7.90 8.67 -40.91
CA VAL A 18 6.81 7.89 -40.29
C VAL A 18 6.29 6.78 -41.22
N ALA A 19 6.92 6.57 -42.39
CA ALA A 19 6.47 5.61 -43.40
C ALA A 19 7.03 4.17 -43.27
N GLU A 20 7.92 3.90 -42.30
CA GLU A 20 8.59 2.58 -42.16
C GLU A 20 7.94 1.65 -41.12
N ILE A 21 6.95 2.11 -40.34
CA ILE A 21 6.34 1.34 -39.23
C ILE A 21 5.18 0.41 -39.67
N LEU A 22 4.65 0.54 -40.90
CA LEU A 22 3.43 -0.16 -41.34
C LEU A 22 3.61 -1.28 -42.38
N ARG A 23 4.82 -1.84 -42.55
CA ARG A 23 5.04 -3.02 -43.41
C ARG A 23 5.85 -4.09 -42.70
N GLY A 24 5.19 -4.82 -41.80
CA GLY A 24 5.82 -5.91 -41.05
C GLY A 24 4.83 -6.94 -40.52
N SER A 25 3.81 -7.31 -41.30
CA SER A 25 2.92 -8.41 -40.99
C SER A 25 2.82 -9.36 -42.18
N ALA A 26 3.73 -10.34 -42.26
CA ALA A 26 3.53 -11.60 -42.98
C ALA A 26 4.69 -12.58 -42.73
N GLU A 27 4.32 -13.77 -42.26
CA GLU A 27 5.02 -15.08 -42.37
C GLU A 27 6.21 -15.40 -41.43
N VAL A 28 5.98 -16.37 -40.54
CA VAL A 28 7.00 -17.11 -39.78
C VAL A 28 7.17 -18.50 -40.40
N PRO A 29 8.40 -19.03 -40.62
CA PRO A 29 8.61 -20.28 -41.33
C PRO A 29 8.53 -21.54 -40.43
N VAL A 30 8.00 -22.61 -41.04
CA VAL A 30 7.75 -23.94 -40.45
C VAL A 30 9.05 -24.69 -40.13
N LYS A 31 9.23 -25.13 -38.87
CA LYS A 31 10.26 -26.10 -38.46
C LYS A 31 9.67 -27.52 -38.44
N ARG A 32 10.29 -28.44 -39.19
CA ARG A 32 9.98 -29.89 -39.23
C ARG A 32 10.39 -30.57 -37.92
N SER A 33 9.48 -31.35 -37.33
CA SER A 33 9.76 -32.33 -36.26
C SER A 33 9.58 -33.76 -36.80
N ARG A 34 10.39 -34.70 -36.30
CA ARG A 34 10.43 -36.11 -36.71
C ARG A 34 10.36 -37.00 -35.46
N ASN A 35 9.26 -37.77 -35.35
CA ASN A 35 8.97 -39.00 -34.58
C ASN A 35 9.24 -38.98 -33.04
N ASP A 36 8.47 -39.59 -32.14
CA ASP A 36 7.36 -40.56 -32.15
C ASP A 36 6.72 -40.52 -30.73
N VAL A 37 5.69 -41.32 -30.48
CA VAL A 37 5.08 -41.72 -29.18
C VAL A 37 3.64 -41.23 -28.92
N THR A 38 2.71 -42.05 -29.44
CA THR A 38 1.45 -42.53 -28.83
C THR A 38 0.42 -41.53 -28.29
N GLY A 39 -0.64 -41.34 -29.10
CA GLY A 39 -2.01 -41.60 -28.68
C GLY A 39 -2.61 -40.74 -27.58
N VAL A 40 -2.89 -39.47 -27.87
CA VAL A 40 -4.03 -38.76 -27.27
C VAL A 40 -4.75 -38.03 -28.39
N SER A 41 -6.02 -38.38 -28.59
CA SER A 41 -6.90 -37.71 -29.53
C SER A 41 -7.07 -36.25 -29.10
N VAL A 42 -6.50 -35.32 -29.84
CA VAL A 42 -6.75 -33.89 -29.68
C VAL A 42 -8.16 -33.63 -30.21
N ASN A 43 -9.15 -33.72 -29.32
CA ASN A 43 -10.43 -33.08 -29.56
C ASN A 43 -10.16 -31.58 -29.59
N THR A 44 -10.54 -30.95 -30.70
CA THR A 44 -10.66 -29.51 -30.85
C THR A 44 -11.52 -28.96 -29.72
N THR A 45 -10.89 -28.44 -28.67
CA THR A 45 -11.59 -27.62 -27.66
C THR A 45 -11.92 -26.29 -28.32
N ASN A 46 -13.16 -26.14 -28.76
CA ASN A 46 -13.64 -24.88 -29.29
C ASN A 46 -13.52 -23.82 -28.19
N ALA A 47 -13.27 -22.56 -28.56
CA ALA A 47 -13.25 -21.46 -27.60
C ALA A 47 -14.54 -21.41 -26.76
N GLU A 48 -15.65 -21.85 -27.32
CA GLU A 48 -16.94 -22.04 -26.64
C GLU A 48 -16.91 -23.12 -25.55
N ASP A 49 -16.13 -24.20 -25.71
CA ASP A 49 -15.98 -25.24 -24.68
C ASP A 49 -15.09 -24.76 -23.52
N ILE A 50 -14.09 -23.93 -23.81
CA ILE A 50 -13.26 -23.26 -22.80
C ILE A 50 -14.10 -22.22 -22.05
N LEU A 51 -14.88 -21.40 -22.78
CA LEU A 51 -15.78 -20.42 -22.19
C LEU A 51 -16.86 -21.10 -21.35
N ALA A 52 -17.45 -22.20 -21.83
CA ALA A 52 -18.42 -23.00 -21.09
C ALA A 52 -17.81 -23.82 -19.95
N ALA A 53 -16.49 -24.05 -19.94
CA ALA A 53 -15.79 -24.61 -18.78
C ALA A 53 -15.55 -23.53 -17.72
N LEU A 54 -15.17 -22.32 -18.12
CA LEU A 54 -15.00 -21.17 -17.23
C LEU A 54 -16.35 -20.72 -16.63
N GLU A 55 -17.42 -20.65 -17.42
CA GLU A 55 -18.78 -20.33 -16.96
C GLU A 55 -19.38 -21.41 -16.04
N ARG A 56 -18.92 -22.67 -16.15
CA ARG A 56 -19.32 -23.76 -15.24
C ARG A 56 -18.53 -23.76 -13.92
N ASP A 57 -17.34 -23.15 -13.89
CA ASP A 57 -16.55 -22.98 -12.67
C ASP A 57 -16.97 -21.73 -11.87
N ASP A 58 -17.50 -20.70 -12.55
CA ASP A 58 -17.83 -19.39 -11.94
C ASP A 58 -19.24 -19.26 -11.32
N SER A 59 -20.02 -20.33 -11.17
CA SER A 59 -21.42 -20.23 -10.70
C SER A 59 -21.76 -20.97 -9.40
N GLN A 60 -20.78 -21.55 -8.71
CA GLN A 60 -20.91 -21.79 -7.27
C GLN A 60 -20.23 -20.65 -6.53
N ALA A 61 -20.97 -19.55 -6.32
CA ALA A 61 -20.61 -18.61 -5.26
C ALA A 61 -20.42 -19.44 -3.98
N VAL A 62 -19.16 -19.61 -3.56
CA VAL A 62 -18.84 -20.31 -2.32
C VAL A 62 -19.47 -19.45 -1.24
N ILE A 63 -20.61 -19.90 -0.71
CA ILE A 63 -21.23 -19.24 0.44
C ILE A 63 -20.26 -19.45 1.58
N ILE A 64 -19.48 -18.42 1.90
CA ILE A 64 -18.68 -18.42 3.11
C ILE A 64 -19.67 -18.32 4.26
N ASP A 65 -19.65 -19.32 5.13
CA ASP A 65 -20.43 -19.35 6.35
C ASP A 65 -19.47 -19.34 7.56
N GLU A 66 -20.01 -19.30 8.77
CA GLU A 66 -19.19 -19.31 9.99
C GLU A 66 -18.23 -20.51 10.07
N VAL A 67 -18.57 -21.65 9.46
CA VAL A 67 -17.74 -22.86 9.47
C VAL A 67 -16.54 -22.66 8.55
N VAL A 68 -16.76 -22.09 7.36
CA VAL A 68 -15.68 -21.73 6.43
C VAL A 68 -14.76 -20.68 7.06
N VAL A 69 -15.30 -19.64 7.70
CA VAL A 69 -14.48 -18.62 8.40
C VAL A 69 -13.61 -19.25 9.48
N LYS A 70 -14.19 -20.09 10.35
CA LYS A 70 -13.43 -20.81 11.38
C LYS A 70 -12.32 -21.65 10.77
N LYS A 71 -12.60 -22.33 9.65
CA LYS A 71 -11.61 -23.14 8.94
C LYS A 71 -10.48 -22.29 8.37
N ILE A 72 -10.79 -21.17 7.71
CA ILE A 72 -9.79 -20.23 7.15
C ILE A 72 -8.87 -19.70 8.26
N VAL A 73 -9.44 -19.18 9.36
CA VAL A 73 -8.64 -18.65 10.48
C VAL A 73 -7.78 -19.74 11.12
N MET A 74 -8.34 -20.93 11.36
CA MET A 74 -7.57 -22.06 11.89
C MET A 74 -6.44 -22.51 10.95
N GLN A 75 -6.65 -22.45 9.63
CA GLN A 75 -5.62 -22.75 8.64
C GLN A 75 -4.49 -21.72 8.72
N LEU A 76 -4.82 -20.43 8.74
CA LEU A 76 -3.84 -19.35 8.92
C LEU A 76 -2.97 -19.60 10.16
N GLU A 77 -3.59 -19.78 11.33
CA GLU A 77 -2.85 -20.00 12.58
C GLU A 77 -1.92 -21.23 12.51
N LYS A 78 -2.42 -22.33 11.94
CA LYS A 78 -1.63 -23.55 11.77
C LYS A 78 -0.43 -23.34 10.84
N LYS A 79 -0.60 -22.58 9.76
CA LYS A 79 0.48 -22.25 8.83
C LYS A 79 1.47 -21.26 9.43
N CYS A 80 1.01 -20.27 10.19
CA CYS A 80 1.87 -19.36 10.97
C CYS A 80 2.76 -20.15 11.95
N LEU A 81 2.17 -21.07 12.71
CA LEU A 81 2.90 -21.89 13.67
C LEU A 81 3.93 -22.78 12.96
N ARG A 82 3.52 -23.49 11.90
CA ARG A 82 4.41 -24.35 11.11
C ARG A 82 5.57 -23.56 10.53
N ASN A 83 5.31 -22.40 9.95
CA ASN A 83 6.35 -21.52 9.42
C ASN A 83 7.34 -21.11 10.51
N ARG A 84 6.83 -20.63 11.65
CA ARG A 84 7.66 -20.23 12.79
C ARG A 84 8.51 -21.38 13.32
N GLU A 85 7.96 -22.58 13.44
CA GLU A 85 8.71 -23.77 13.85
C GLU A 85 9.84 -24.10 12.87
N MET A 86 9.56 -24.03 11.57
CA MET A 86 10.54 -24.29 10.52
C MET A 86 11.66 -23.23 10.50
N ARG A 87 11.32 -21.95 10.69
CA ARG A 87 12.30 -20.86 10.83
C ARG A 87 13.16 -21.01 12.08
N ILE A 88 12.58 -21.44 13.21
CA ILE A 88 13.37 -21.71 14.44
C ILE A 88 14.30 -22.91 14.23
N LYS A 89 13.84 -23.96 13.55
CA LYS A 89 14.59 -25.20 13.34
C LYS A 89 15.70 -25.06 12.28
N TYR A 90 15.48 -24.24 11.27
CA TYR A 90 16.35 -24.12 10.10
C TYR A 90 16.68 -22.64 9.77
N GLY A 91 16.87 -21.79 10.78
CA GLY A 91 17.00 -20.34 10.60
C GLY A 91 18.09 -19.91 9.61
N ASP A 92 19.20 -20.64 9.55
CA ASP A 92 20.30 -20.36 8.62
C ASP A 92 20.12 -21.01 7.23
N GLU A 93 19.03 -21.74 6.99
CA GLU A 93 18.77 -22.50 5.77
C GLU A 93 17.40 -22.17 5.15
N PRO A 94 17.25 -21.00 4.50
CA PRO A 94 15.97 -20.54 3.94
C PRO A 94 15.26 -21.54 3.02
N ALA A 95 16.02 -22.30 2.22
CA ALA A 95 15.48 -23.33 1.35
C ALA A 95 14.67 -24.40 2.08
N LYS A 96 14.92 -24.65 3.38
CA LYS A 96 14.21 -25.67 4.17
C LYS A 96 12.86 -25.21 4.70
N PHE A 97 12.62 -23.90 4.82
CA PHE A 97 11.34 -23.35 5.28
C PHE A 97 10.57 -22.62 4.19
N MET A 98 11.14 -22.48 2.99
CA MET A 98 10.49 -21.85 1.83
C MET A 98 9.10 -22.43 1.52
N GLU A 99 8.94 -23.76 1.54
CA GLU A 99 7.62 -24.39 1.33
C GLU A 99 6.61 -23.94 2.39
N SER A 100 7.02 -23.82 3.66
CA SER A 100 6.14 -23.31 4.71
C SER A 100 5.87 -21.81 4.62
N GLU A 101 6.68 -21.03 3.90
CA GLU A 101 6.37 -19.62 3.57
C GLU A 101 5.34 -19.53 2.45
N VAL A 102 5.48 -20.34 1.41
CA VAL A 102 4.48 -20.42 0.33
C VAL A 102 3.12 -20.84 0.87
N GLU A 103 3.09 -21.89 1.70
CA GLU A 103 1.85 -22.35 2.34
C GLU A 103 1.23 -21.29 3.28
N LEU A 104 2.05 -20.46 3.93
CA LEU A 104 1.57 -19.36 4.77
C LEU A 104 1.00 -18.24 3.90
N ASN A 105 1.69 -17.88 2.82
CA ASN A 105 1.20 -16.89 1.87
C ASN A 105 -0.14 -17.32 1.25
N GLU A 106 -0.27 -18.57 0.82
CA GLU A 106 -1.53 -19.13 0.32
C GLU A 106 -2.66 -19.00 1.36
N ALA A 107 -2.39 -19.28 2.64
CA ALA A 107 -3.38 -19.11 3.70
C ALA A 107 -3.79 -17.64 3.94
N ILE A 108 -2.87 -16.68 3.72
CA ILE A 108 -3.19 -15.25 3.74
C ILE A 108 -4.07 -14.89 2.54
N GLN A 109 -3.75 -15.40 1.35
CA GLN A 109 -4.54 -15.19 0.13
C GLN A 109 -5.98 -15.73 0.27
N GLU A 110 -6.16 -16.89 0.90
CA GLU A 110 -7.48 -17.46 1.20
C GLU A 110 -8.36 -16.52 2.06
N MET A 111 -7.76 -15.66 2.90
CA MET A 111 -8.52 -14.72 3.73
C MET A 111 -9.18 -13.58 2.96
N HIS A 112 -8.71 -13.26 1.74
CA HIS A 112 -9.31 -12.20 0.92
C HIS A 112 -10.79 -12.48 0.60
N ALA A 113 -11.18 -13.76 0.55
CA ALA A 113 -12.57 -14.15 0.40
C ALA A 113 -13.47 -13.52 1.48
N LEU A 114 -12.94 -13.27 2.69
CA LEU A 114 -13.67 -12.69 3.80
C LEU A 114 -13.96 -11.19 3.62
N ALA A 115 -13.17 -10.47 2.81
CA ALA A 115 -13.42 -9.06 2.52
C ALA A 115 -14.77 -8.83 1.83
N THR A 116 -15.29 -9.86 1.17
CA THR A 116 -16.62 -9.83 0.53
C THR A 116 -17.79 -10.06 1.50
N GLN A 117 -17.50 -10.33 2.78
CA GLN A 117 -18.50 -10.68 3.81
C GLN A 117 -18.25 -9.95 5.13
N PRO A 118 -18.47 -8.63 5.17
CA PRO A 118 -18.13 -7.81 6.32
C PRO A 118 -19.01 -8.10 7.56
N GLU A 119 -20.15 -8.76 7.40
CA GLU A 119 -20.99 -9.28 8.49
C GLU A 119 -20.28 -10.33 9.35
N LEU A 120 -19.28 -11.03 8.79
CA LEU A 120 -18.52 -12.07 9.49
C LEU A 120 -17.27 -11.53 10.19
N TYR A 121 -16.96 -10.23 10.06
CA TYR A 121 -15.80 -9.62 10.72
C TYR A 121 -15.84 -9.73 12.24
N GLY A 122 -17.03 -9.74 12.84
CA GLY A 122 -17.18 -9.95 14.27
C GLY A 122 -16.60 -11.29 14.75
N LEU A 123 -16.75 -12.33 13.92
CA LEU A 123 -16.22 -13.68 14.16
C LEU A 123 -14.70 -13.72 13.94
N LEU A 124 -14.17 -13.00 12.94
CA LEU A 124 -12.72 -12.89 12.74
C LEU A 124 -12.00 -12.38 13.99
N VAL A 125 -12.56 -11.34 14.61
CA VAL A 125 -12.02 -10.78 15.84
C VAL A 125 -12.12 -11.77 17.00
N ASP A 126 -13.24 -12.46 17.16
CA ASP A 126 -13.42 -13.45 18.24
C ASP A 126 -12.49 -14.66 18.12
N LEU A 127 -12.13 -15.03 16.89
CA LEU A 127 -11.17 -16.08 16.61
C LEU A 127 -9.70 -15.61 16.73
N GLY A 128 -9.45 -14.33 17.04
CA GLY A 128 -8.10 -13.81 17.22
C GLY A 128 -7.34 -13.53 15.91
N ALA A 129 -8.03 -13.48 14.77
CA ALA A 129 -7.39 -13.28 13.46
C ALA A 129 -6.62 -11.95 13.39
N THR A 130 -7.15 -10.87 13.97
CA THR A 130 -6.51 -9.55 14.01
C THR A 130 -5.14 -9.59 14.71
N ILE A 131 -5.02 -10.35 15.79
CA ILE A 131 -3.76 -10.52 16.53
C ILE A 131 -2.74 -11.22 15.63
N THR A 132 -3.15 -12.29 14.95
CA THR A 132 -2.29 -13.05 14.03
C THR A 132 -1.83 -12.17 12.86
N LEU A 133 -2.71 -11.38 12.25
CA LEU A 133 -2.37 -10.47 11.16
C LEU A 133 -1.36 -9.40 11.61
N LEU A 134 -1.57 -8.77 12.78
CA LEU A 134 -0.62 -7.80 13.33
C LEU A 134 0.74 -8.42 13.63
N GLN A 135 0.81 -9.68 14.08
CA GLN A 135 2.08 -10.38 14.26
C GLN A 135 2.81 -10.63 12.94
N LEU A 136 2.07 -10.95 11.87
CA LEU A 136 2.64 -11.20 10.55
C LEU A 136 3.16 -9.92 9.86
N LEU A 137 2.68 -8.73 10.23
CA LEU A 137 3.28 -7.47 9.77
C LEU A 137 4.75 -7.30 10.20
N ALA A 138 5.16 -7.98 11.26
CA ALA A 138 6.54 -8.02 11.74
C ALA A 138 7.37 -9.19 11.17
N HIS A 139 6.87 -9.87 10.13
CA HIS A 139 7.56 -10.99 9.53
C HIS A 139 8.89 -10.56 8.86
N GLU A 140 9.83 -11.50 8.78
CA GLU A 140 11.18 -11.24 8.22
C GLU A 140 11.17 -11.21 6.69
N ASN A 141 10.30 -12.01 6.06
CA ASN A 141 10.07 -12.00 4.62
C ASN A 141 9.07 -10.88 4.24
N SER A 142 9.50 -9.95 3.37
CA SER A 142 8.72 -8.81 2.90
C SER A 142 7.51 -9.20 2.04
N ASP A 143 7.55 -10.34 1.34
CA ASP A 143 6.42 -10.83 0.56
C ASP A 143 5.21 -11.13 1.47
N ILE A 144 5.46 -11.76 2.63
CA ILE A 144 4.42 -12.05 3.63
C ILE A 144 3.88 -10.74 4.23
N VAL A 145 4.77 -9.78 4.52
CA VAL A 145 4.35 -8.46 5.03
C VAL A 145 3.47 -7.74 4.01
N GLY A 146 3.87 -7.73 2.74
CA GLY A 146 3.10 -7.13 1.64
C GLY A 146 1.74 -7.80 1.45
N ALA A 147 1.67 -9.13 1.51
CA ALA A 147 0.41 -9.87 1.44
C ALA A 147 -0.55 -9.52 2.58
N VAL A 148 -0.05 -9.40 3.82
CA VAL A 148 -0.89 -9.00 4.96
C VAL A 148 -1.36 -7.56 4.84
N ILE A 149 -0.51 -6.65 4.37
CA ILE A 149 -0.90 -5.25 4.15
C ILE A 149 -1.99 -5.17 3.08
N ASN A 150 -1.86 -5.91 1.98
CA ASN A 150 -2.87 -5.94 0.93
C ASN A 150 -4.21 -6.51 1.44
N LEU A 151 -4.18 -7.60 2.22
CA LEU A 151 -5.37 -8.11 2.90
C LEU A 151 -6.00 -7.07 3.83
N LEU A 152 -5.20 -6.39 4.67
CA LEU A 152 -5.72 -5.35 5.55
C LEU A 152 -6.31 -4.19 4.77
N GLN A 153 -5.75 -3.82 3.62
CA GLN A 153 -6.28 -2.75 2.77
C GLN A 153 -7.68 -3.10 2.27
N GLU A 154 -7.92 -4.33 1.82
CA GLU A 154 -9.25 -4.80 1.41
C GLU A 154 -10.20 -4.93 2.59
N LEU A 155 -9.76 -5.50 3.72
CA LEU A 155 -10.60 -5.66 4.90
C LEU A 155 -11.06 -4.33 5.50
N THR A 156 -10.26 -3.27 5.29
CA THR A 156 -10.53 -1.93 5.78
C THR A 156 -11.14 -1.01 4.74
N ASP A 157 -11.43 -1.48 3.52
CA ASP A 157 -12.04 -0.63 2.48
C ASP A 157 -13.33 0.03 2.99
N VAL A 158 -13.47 1.34 2.73
CA VAL A 158 -14.56 2.15 3.32
C VAL A 158 -15.94 1.67 2.84
N ASP A 159 -16.06 1.23 1.60
CA ASP A 159 -17.34 0.72 1.08
C ASP A 159 -17.69 -0.59 1.80
N THR A 160 -16.71 -1.49 1.96
CA THR A 160 -16.87 -2.73 2.73
C THR A 160 -17.21 -2.48 4.20
N LEU A 161 -16.55 -1.52 4.86
CA LEU A 161 -16.80 -1.20 6.27
C LEU A 161 -18.21 -0.61 6.50
N ASN A 162 -18.73 0.16 5.55
CA ASN A 162 -20.07 0.74 5.63
C ASN A 162 -21.20 -0.31 5.50
N GLU A 163 -20.92 -1.46 4.88
CA GLU A 163 -21.87 -2.57 4.74
C GLU A 163 -21.91 -3.48 6.00
N GLY A 164 -20.81 -3.57 6.74
CA GLY A 164 -20.58 -4.56 7.81
C GLY A 164 -21.09 -4.22 9.20
N GLU A 165 -22.29 -3.64 9.37
CA GLU A 165 -22.78 -3.08 10.64
C GLU A 165 -22.35 -3.87 11.91
N GLY A 166 -21.68 -3.18 12.85
CA GLY A 166 -21.19 -3.74 14.11
C GLY A 166 -19.93 -4.62 14.01
N GLY A 167 -19.87 -5.52 13.04
CA GLY A 167 -18.71 -6.38 12.76
C GLY A 167 -17.48 -5.58 12.30
N ALA A 168 -17.68 -4.67 11.35
CA ALA A 168 -16.67 -3.72 10.86
C ALA A 168 -16.09 -2.86 11.98
N ALA A 169 -16.96 -2.29 12.83
CA ALA A 169 -16.51 -1.49 13.97
C ALA A 169 -15.65 -2.30 14.94
N LYS A 170 -16.05 -3.55 15.23
CA LYS A 170 -15.29 -4.45 16.10
C LYS A 170 -13.92 -4.80 15.51
N LEU A 171 -13.82 -4.99 14.19
CA LEU A 171 -12.55 -5.24 13.50
C LEU A 171 -11.62 -4.04 13.64
N ILE A 172 -12.09 -2.85 13.29
CA ILE A 172 -11.29 -1.63 13.37
C ILE A 172 -10.84 -1.36 14.81
N ASP A 173 -11.74 -1.50 15.79
CA ASP A 173 -11.41 -1.30 17.20
C ASP A 173 -10.35 -2.31 17.69
N ALA A 174 -10.41 -3.57 17.22
CA ALA A 174 -9.41 -4.59 17.55
C ALA A 174 -8.05 -4.31 16.92
N LEU A 175 -8.00 -3.86 15.66
CA LEU A 175 -6.75 -3.47 14.99
C LEU A 175 -6.11 -2.24 15.66
N VAL A 176 -6.92 -1.20 15.90
CA VAL A 176 -6.51 0.02 16.61
C VAL A 176 -6.00 -0.30 18.02
N GLY A 177 -6.75 -1.11 18.78
CA GLY A 177 -6.36 -1.54 20.12
C GLY A 177 -5.09 -2.41 20.14
N GLY A 178 -4.78 -3.08 19.02
CA GLY A 178 -3.56 -3.85 18.80
C GLY A 178 -2.35 -3.04 18.32
N GLN A 179 -2.41 -1.70 18.36
CA GLN A 179 -1.33 -0.81 17.89
C GLN A 179 -1.01 -0.98 16.40
N LEU A 180 -2.05 -1.04 15.55
CA LEU A 180 -1.91 -1.14 14.09
C LEU A 180 -0.89 -0.15 13.51
N ILE A 181 -0.97 1.13 13.91
CA ILE A 181 -0.10 2.18 13.32
C ILE A 181 1.35 1.96 13.70
N GLU A 182 1.64 1.73 14.97
CA GLU A 182 2.99 1.48 15.44
C GLU A 182 3.59 0.27 14.72
N THR A 183 2.79 -0.80 14.57
CA THR A 183 3.21 -2.02 13.89
C THR A 183 3.48 -1.77 12.40
N LEU A 184 2.55 -1.14 11.68
CA LEU A 184 2.72 -0.81 10.26
C LEU A 184 3.95 0.06 10.03
N VAL A 185 4.15 1.10 10.84
CA VAL A 185 5.27 2.04 10.66
C VAL A 185 6.59 1.37 11.03
N GLN A 186 6.71 0.84 12.24
CA GLN A 186 7.99 0.36 12.78
C GLN A 186 8.41 -1.00 12.21
N GLN A 187 7.46 -1.90 11.99
CA GLN A 187 7.75 -3.29 11.64
C GLN A 187 7.62 -3.58 10.15
N SER A 188 6.93 -2.72 9.40
CA SER A 188 6.72 -2.90 7.96
C SER A 188 7.34 -1.75 7.16
N VAL A 189 6.74 -0.56 7.19
CA VAL A 189 7.08 0.54 6.27
C VAL A 189 8.54 1.02 6.41
N GLU A 190 9.11 1.08 7.61
CA GLU A 190 10.53 1.46 7.81
C GLU A 190 11.52 0.42 7.27
N ARG A 191 11.08 -0.82 7.03
CA ARG A 191 11.92 -1.94 6.58
C ARG A 191 11.83 -2.21 5.08
N LEU A 192 10.77 -1.72 4.43
CA LEU A 192 10.51 -1.91 3.00
C LEU A 192 11.34 -0.95 2.14
N ASP A 193 11.78 -1.41 0.97
CA ASP A 193 12.58 -0.68 -0.01
C ASP A 193 11.72 -0.22 -1.19
N GLU A 194 11.42 1.08 -1.24
CA GLU A 194 10.63 1.69 -2.33
C GLU A 194 11.29 1.62 -3.72
N THR A 195 12.54 1.17 -3.84
CA THR A 195 13.14 0.89 -5.16
C THR A 195 12.66 -0.44 -5.75
N VAL A 196 12.11 -1.32 -4.91
CA VAL A 196 11.43 -2.56 -5.31
C VAL A 196 9.95 -2.25 -5.49
N LYS A 197 9.42 -2.52 -6.69
CA LYS A 197 8.04 -2.15 -7.04
C LYS A 197 7.01 -2.73 -6.08
N ASP A 198 7.09 -4.03 -5.78
CA ASP A 198 6.10 -4.72 -4.95
C ASP A 198 6.14 -4.21 -3.50
N GLU A 199 7.31 -3.83 -2.99
CA GLU A 199 7.46 -3.22 -1.66
C GLU A 199 6.99 -1.75 -1.64
N ALA A 200 7.20 -1.01 -2.72
CA ALA A 200 6.64 0.32 -2.90
C ALA A 200 5.10 0.30 -2.94
N ASP A 201 4.52 -0.68 -3.64
CA ASP A 201 3.08 -0.91 -3.69
C ASP A 201 2.55 -1.33 -2.29
N ALA A 202 3.30 -2.15 -1.53
CA ALA A 202 2.95 -2.46 -0.14
C ALA A 202 2.96 -1.22 0.78
N ILE A 203 3.93 -0.32 0.63
CA ILE A 203 3.93 0.96 1.37
C ILE A 203 2.71 1.79 1.00
N HIS A 204 2.35 1.85 -0.28
CA HIS A 204 1.16 2.57 -0.74
C HIS A 204 -0.11 2.02 -0.07
N ASN A 205 -0.28 0.70 -0.08
CA ASN A 205 -1.40 0.02 0.54
C ASN A 205 -1.42 0.23 2.06
N ALA A 206 -0.27 0.28 2.72
CA ALA A 206 -0.19 0.57 4.16
C ALA A 206 -0.71 1.99 4.48
N LEU A 207 -0.43 2.98 3.63
CA LEU A 207 -0.99 4.33 3.79
C LEU A 207 -2.51 4.33 3.58
N SER A 208 -3.01 3.57 2.60
CA SER A 208 -4.45 3.39 2.36
C SER A 208 -5.17 2.74 3.53
N VAL A 209 -4.60 1.71 4.17
CA VAL A 209 -5.13 1.13 5.41
C VAL A 209 -5.34 2.21 6.47
N VAL A 210 -4.36 3.10 6.65
CA VAL A 210 -4.47 4.18 7.65
C VAL A 210 -5.55 5.18 7.28
N GLU A 211 -5.61 5.61 6.02
CA GLU A 211 -6.64 6.53 5.55
C GLU A 211 -8.04 5.95 5.77
N ASN A 212 -8.27 4.70 5.35
CA ASN A 212 -9.54 4.02 5.53
C ASN A 212 -9.95 3.93 7.01
N VAL A 213 -9.00 3.59 7.90
CA VAL A 213 -9.23 3.56 9.35
C VAL A 213 -9.59 4.95 9.88
N LEU A 214 -8.95 6.02 9.40
CA LEU A 214 -9.24 7.39 9.82
C LEU A 214 -10.59 7.88 9.31
N ASP A 215 -11.00 7.49 8.11
CA ASP A 215 -12.32 7.80 7.56
C ASP A 215 -13.42 7.14 8.40
N PHE A 216 -13.22 5.88 8.80
CA PHE A 216 -14.18 5.15 9.63
C PHE A 216 -14.11 5.54 11.13
N ARG A 217 -12.93 5.85 11.66
CA ARG A 217 -12.67 6.27 13.06
C ARG A 217 -11.79 7.53 13.12
N PRO A 218 -12.34 8.74 12.88
CA PRO A 218 -11.56 9.98 12.91
C PRO A 218 -10.87 10.28 14.25
N ALA A 219 -11.41 9.76 15.36
CA ALA A 219 -10.83 9.89 16.69
C ALA A 219 -9.44 9.24 16.83
N PHE A 220 -9.06 8.36 15.89
CA PHE A 220 -7.76 7.69 15.90
C PHE A 220 -6.60 8.57 15.39
N ALA A 221 -6.89 9.78 14.88
CA ALA A 221 -5.89 10.72 14.37
C ALA A 221 -4.80 11.06 15.40
N ASP A 222 -5.13 11.19 16.69
CA ASP A 222 -4.14 11.44 17.75
C ASP A 222 -3.17 10.26 17.89
N SER A 223 -3.69 9.04 17.87
CA SER A 223 -2.88 7.83 17.95
C SER A 223 -1.94 7.68 16.76
N CYS A 224 -2.34 8.10 15.56
CA CYS A 224 -1.43 8.17 14.40
C CYS A 224 -0.22 9.07 14.66
N VAL A 225 -0.40 10.18 15.39
CA VAL A 225 0.71 11.09 15.75
C VAL A 225 1.60 10.47 16.81
N GLU A 226 1.01 9.85 17.83
CA GLU A 226 1.73 9.25 18.96
C GLU A 226 2.53 8.01 18.54
N GLN A 227 1.97 7.16 17.68
CA GLN A 227 2.56 5.90 17.22
C GLN A 227 3.56 6.06 16.07
N GLY A 228 4.02 7.28 15.80
CA GLY A 228 5.17 7.55 14.92
C GLY A 228 4.86 7.77 13.44
N LEU A 229 3.63 7.57 12.98
CA LEU A 229 3.25 7.79 11.58
C LEU A 229 3.49 9.24 11.16
N PHE A 230 3.10 10.21 11.99
CA PHE A 230 3.30 11.63 11.67
C PHE A 230 4.78 11.96 11.37
N SER A 231 5.70 11.41 12.17
CA SER A 231 7.13 11.62 11.98
C SER A 231 7.65 10.95 10.70
N TRP A 232 7.14 9.75 10.37
CA TRP A 232 7.45 9.07 9.12
C TRP A 232 6.98 9.87 7.90
N LEU A 233 5.70 10.29 7.89
CA LEU A 233 5.09 11.06 6.81
C LEU A 233 5.82 12.38 6.57
N LEU A 234 6.15 13.11 7.64
CA LEU A 234 6.90 14.36 7.55
C LEU A 234 8.27 14.15 6.90
N ARG A 235 9.01 13.11 7.30
CA ARG A 235 10.30 12.78 6.70
C ARG A 235 10.15 12.41 5.23
N ARG A 236 9.18 11.55 4.90
CA ARG A 236 8.95 11.06 3.53
C ARG A 236 8.51 12.17 2.57
N ALA A 237 7.56 13.01 2.98
CA ALA A 237 7.06 14.14 2.19
C ALA A 237 8.15 15.18 1.92
N THR A 238 9.10 15.33 2.84
CA THR A 238 10.14 16.38 2.78
C THR A 238 11.48 15.88 2.25
N GLN A 239 11.60 14.57 2.02
CA GLN A 239 12.77 13.93 1.44
C GLN A 239 13.17 14.58 0.11
N ARG A 240 14.47 14.75 -0.12
CA ARG A 240 14.98 15.25 -1.41
C ARG A 240 14.90 14.17 -2.48
N GLY A 241 14.54 14.54 -3.69
CA GLY A 241 14.47 13.60 -4.82
C GLY A 241 13.31 13.89 -5.75
N THR A 242 13.07 12.96 -6.67
CA THR A 242 11.92 12.96 -7.56
C THR A 242 10.61 12.87 -6.78
N LEU A 243 9.53 13.34 -7.40
CA LEU A 243 8.19 13.13 -6.90
C LEU A 243 7.69 11.78 -7.42
N ASP A 244 7.23 10.93 -6.52
CA ASP A 244 6.66 9.61 -6.79
C ASP A 244 5.29 9.50 -6.10
N ALA A 245 4.56 8.42 -6.38
CA ALA A 245 3.20 8.22 -5.86
C ALA A 245 3.15 8.18 -4.32
N ASN A 246 4.07 7.46 -3.68
CA ASN A 246 4.11 7.33 -2.22
C ASN A 246 4.46 8.65 -1.54
N LYS A 247 5.30 9.47 -2.16
CA LYS A 247 5.60 10.82 -1.68
C LYS A 247 4.40 11.74 -1.74
N MET A 248 3.62 11.67 -2.82
CA MET A 248 2.37 12.42 -2.96
C MET A 248 1.38 11.98 -1.89
N TYR A 249 1.16 10.67 -1.76
CA TYR A 249 0.23 10.12 -0.78
C TYR A 249 0.64 10.44 0.67
N ALA A 250 1.92 10.31 0.99
CA ALA A 250 2.44 10.70 2.31
C ALA A 250 2.20 12.19 2.61
N SER A 251 2.26 13.05 1.59
CA SER A 251 2.00 14.49 1.73
C SER A 251 0.51 14.77 1.96
N GLU A 252 -0.38 14.04 1.30
CA GLU A 252 -1.84 14.15 1.46
C GLU A 252 -2.28 13.65 2.85
N LEU A 253 -1.81 12.47 3.27
CA LEU A 253 -2.14 11.92 4.59
C LEU A 253 -1.57 12.79 5.72
N LEU A 254 -0.39 13.39 5.53
CA LEU A 254 0.15 14.39 6.47
C LEU A 254 -0.75 15.62 6.57
N ALA A 255 -1.24 16.13 5.43
CA ALA A 255 -2.16 17.25 5.40
C ALA A 255 -3.50 16.91 6.08
N LEU A 256 -4.00 15.68 5.91
CA LEU A 256 -5.17 15.17 6.60
C LEU A 256 -4.95 15.18 8.12
N LEU A 257 -3.86 14.60 8.63
CA LEU A 257 -3.58 14.60 10.08
C LEU A 257 -3.47 16.02 10.66
N LEU A 258 -2.83 16.94 9.94
CA LEU A 258 -2.72 18.35 10.37
C LEU A 258 -4.08 19.06 10.43
N GLN A 259 -5.03 18.67 9.59
CA GLN A 259 -6.40 19.19 9.63
C GLN A 259 -7.19 18.54 10.77
N SER A 260 -7.08 17.22 10.91
CA SER A 260 -7.91 16.41 11.82
C SER A 260 -7.56 16.56 13.30
N THR A 261 -6.30 16.88 13.65
CA THR A 261 -5.90 16.97 15.07
C THR A 261 -4.99 18.15 15.41
N GLU A 262 -5.23 18.75 16.59
CA GLU A 262 -4.33 19.71 17.22
C GLU A 262 -2.98 19.11 17.61
N LEU A 263 -2.94 17.81 17.96
CA LEU A 263 -1.71 17.14 18.36
C LEU A 263 -0.69 17.12 17.22
N ALA A 264 -1.13 16.83 15.99
CA ALA A 264 -0.27 16.91 14.80
C ALA A 264 0.28 18.33 14.60
N ARG A 265 -0.57 19.35 14.77
CA ARG A 265 -0.16 20.76 14.65
C ARG A 265 0.86 21.15 15.72
N LYS A 266 0.66 20.73 16.97
CA LYS A 266 1.61 20.92 18.06
C LYS A 266 2.94 20.22 17.76
N ARG A 267 2.90 18.94 17.37
CA ARG A 267 4.07 18.13 17.01
C ARG A 267 4.90 18.75 15.90
N LEU A 268 4.27 19.40 14.92
CA LEU A 268 4.96 20.14 13.86
C LEU A 268 5.73 21.38 14.39
N THR A 269 5.19 22.02 15.42
CA THR A 269 5.75 23.24 16.01
C THR A 269 6.78 22.98 17.12
N GLU A 270 6.69 21.84 17.79
CA GLU A 270 7.61 21.42 18.84
C GLU A 270 9.06 21.30 18.33
N LYS A 271 10.01 21.71 19.16
CA LYS A 271 11.44 21.52 18.87
C LYS A 271 11.79 20.06 19.12
N VAL A 272 11.97 19.30 18.04
CA VAL A 272 12.63 17.99 18.10
C VAL A 272 14.10 18.24 17.78
N ASP A 273 14.96 18.15 18.79
CA ASP A 273 16.42 18.31 18.66
C ASP A 273 16.95 17.30 17.63
N GLY A 274 17.34 17.80 16.44
CA GLY A 274 17.83 17.00 15.31
C GLY A 274 17.20 17.32 13.94
N PHE A 275 16.02 17.97 13.93
CA PHE A 275 15.24 18.27 12.70
C PHE A 275 15.29 19.75 12.25
N ASP A 276 16.17 20.57 12.85
CA ASP A 276 16.18 22.03 12.60
C ASP A 276 16.67 22.43 11.19
N LEU A 277 17.43 21.58 10.50
CA LEU A 277 17.89 21.85 9.13
C LEU A 277 16.84 21.51 8.06
N GLU A 278 15.97 20.53 8.34
CA GLU A 278 14.87 20.14 7.46
C GLU A 278 13.72 21.15 7.51
N ARG A 279 13.54 21.91 8.60
CA ARG A 279 12.43 22.88 8.75
C ARG A 279 12.34 23.99 7.70
N LYS A 280 13.46 24.56 7.24
CA LYS A 280 13.41 25.61 6.20
C LYS A 280 12.98 25.03 4.85
N GLN A 281 13.47 23.84 4.54
CA GLN A 281 13.29 23.21 3.24
C GLN A 281 11.99 22.40 3.17
N SER A 282 11.58 21.79 4.28
CA SER A 282 10.27 21.19 4.52
C SER A 282 9.15 22.22 4.41
N ARG A 283 9.33 23.44 4.97
CA ARG A 283 8.41 24.55 4.74
C ARG A 283 8.31 24.94 3.26
N GLU A 284 9.42 25.05 2.55
CA GLU A 284 9.42 25.37 1.11
C GLU A 284 8.87 24.23 0.24
N SER A 285 9.12 22.97 0.60
CA SER A 285 8.59 21.79 -0.11
C SER A 285 7.11 21.58 0.18
N ALA A 286 6.67 21.77 1.42
CA ALA A 286 5.25 21.85 1.76
C ALA A 286 4.60 23.00 1.00
N LEU A 287 5.23 24.18 0.91
CA LEU A 287 4.76 25.30 0.09
C LEU A 287 4.72 24.98 -1.42
N LYS A 288 5.55 24.08 -1.94
CA LYS A 288 5.51 23.63 -3.35
C LYS A 288 4.43 22.59 -3.61
N VAL A 289 4.22 21.65 -2.67
CA VAL A 289 3.08 20.72 -2.71
C VAL A 289 1.78 21.51 -2.59
N LEU A 290 1.78 22.56 -1.75
CA LEU A 290 0.72 23.56 -1.68
C LEU A 290 0.56 24.33 -3.00
N ASP A 291 1.63 24.80 -3.64
CA ASP A 291 1.57 25.47 -4.95
C ASP A 291 0.95 24.56 -6.03
N TYR A 292 1.18 23.25 -5.95
CA TYR A 292 0.57 22.25 -6.84
C TYR A 292 -0.92 22.01 -6.53
N ALA A 293 -1.29 21.92 -5.24
CA ALA A 293 -2.68 21.76 -4.79
C ALA A 293 -3.53 23.04 -4.96
N THR A 294 -2.88 24.21 -5.07
CA THR A 294 -3.52 25.52 -5.21
C THR A 294 -3.56 26.04 -6.65
N ASN A 295 -2.69 25.56 -7.55
CA ASN A 295 -2.71 25.89 -8.98
C ASN A 295 -3.58 24.90 -9.79
N GLY A 296 -4.89 25.12 -9.70
CA GLY A 296 -5.90 24.46 -10.52
C GLY A 296 -7.25 25.13 -10.31
N VAL A 297 -8.16 25.02 -11.27
CA VAL A 297 -9.49 25.66 -11.19
C VAL A 297 -10.31 25.14 -10.00
N GLU A 298 -9.96 23.93 -9.52
CA GLU A 298 -10.54 23.26 -8.34
C GLU A 298 -9.80 23.58 -7.01
N GLY A 299 -8.59 24.15 -7.08
CA GLY A 299 -7.75 24.44 -5.90
C GLY A 299 -8.28 25.57 -5.02
N LYS A 300 -9.09 26.49 -5.54
CA LYS A 300 -9.60 27.66 -4.79
C LYS A 300 -10.40 27.33 -3.53
N SER A 301 -11.18 26.25 -3.56
CA SER A 301 -11.97 25.79 -2.40
C SER A 301 -11.06 25.24 -1.29
N ASN A 302 -10.00 24.55 -1.69
CA ASN A 302 -9.01 23.96 -0.78
C ASN A 302 -8.05 25.03 -0.23
N CYS A 303 -7.69 26.04 -1.02
CA CYS A 303 -6.93 27.21 -0.58
C CYS A 303 -7.63 27.98 0.54
N ALA A 304 -8.95 28.17 0.45
CA ALA A 304 -9.71 28.94 1.44
C ALA A 304 -9.76 28.22 2.79
N LYS A 305 -10.10 26.93 2.79
CA LYS A 305 -10.09 26.10 4.01
C LYS A 305 -8.69 25.99 4.63
N PHE A 306 -7.65 25.94 3.80
CA PHE A 306 -6.27 25.85 4.26
C PHE A 306 -5.72 27.17 4.82
N ILE A 307 -6.05 28.32 4.20
CA ILE A 307 -5.73 29.65 4.74
C ILE A 307 -6.46 29.87 6.07
N ASP A 308 -7.68 29.37 6.23
CA ASP A 308 -8.38 29.45 7.51
C ASP A 308 -7.68 28.58 8.59
N ILE A 309 -7.26 27.35 8.25
CA ILE A 309 -6.65 26.40 9.21
C ILE A 309 -5.20 26.79 9.59
N LEU A 310 -4.35 27.15 8.62
CA LEU A 310 -2.97 27.57 8.90
C LEU A 310 -2.85 29.05 9.25
N GLY A 311 -3.76 29.90 8.75
CA GLY A 311 -3.80 31.31 9.08
C GLY A 311 -4.06 31.53 10.57
N GLU A 312 -5.02 30.83 11.17
CA GLU A 312 -5.26 30.91 12.61
C GLU A 312 -4.08 30.38 13.43
N CYS A 313 -3.44 29.27 13.01
CA CYS A 313 -2.27 28.72 13.70
C CYS A 313 -1.00 29.58 13.61
N LEU A 314 -0.78 30.27 12.48
CA LEU A 314 0.34 31.21 12.30
C LEU A 314 0.08 32.56 12.99
N ILE A 315 -1.17 33.03 13.01
CA ILE A 315 -1.55 34.29 13.69
C ILE A 315 -1.51 34.12 15.21
N HIS A 316 -1.94 32.98 15.77
CA HIS A 316 -1.84 32.73 17.21
C HIS A 316 -0.38 32.70 17.71
N ASN A 317 0.54 32.14 16.92
CA ASN A 317 1.96 32.08 17.28
C ASN A 317 2.71 33.42 17.13
N MET A 318 2.21 34.36 16.32
CA MET A 318 2.75 35.71 16.29
C MET A 318 2.40 36.53 17.54
N HIS A 319 1.33 36.18 18.25
CA HIS A 319 0.98 36.82 19.52
C HIS A 319 1.77 36.28 20.72
N CYS A 320 2.27 35.04 20.66
CA CYS A 320 3.16 34.47 21.69
C CYS A 320 4.64 34.88 21.55
N LEU A 321 4.99 35.64 20.50
CA LEU A 321 6.33 36.19 20.24
C LEU A 321 6.43 37.70 20.52
N ARG A 322 5.49 38.27 21.27
CA ARG A 322 5.60 39.61 21.86
C ARG A 322 5.71 39.56 23.37
#